data_AF-A0A1X1EMK9-F1
#
_entry.id   AF-A0A1X1EMK9-F1
#
_cell.length_a   1.000
_cell.length_b   1.000
_cell.length_c   1.000
_cell.angle_alpha   90.00
_cell.angle_beta   90.00
_cell.angle_gamma   90.00
#
_symmetry.space_group_name_H-M   'P 1'
#
loop_
_entity.id
_entity.type
_entity.pdbx_description
1 polymer ?
#
loop_
_entity_poly.entity_id
_entity_poly.type
_entity_poly.pdbx_seq_one_letter_code
_entity_poly.pdbx_strand_id
1 'polypeptide(L)'
;MPHTRILTALLMAALPALQCHASEKDELALVMRQLDQVQAGLDRARVVANQTQDARFYFDYQQATRDISTMKQGISTYLEPSRAQPASPSSSVTGQYRAQEPAWR
;
A
#
# COMPACT_ATOMS: atom_id res chain seq x y z
N MET A 1 -21.06 5.10 -36.51
CA MET A 1 -19.99 5.56 -35.60
C MET A 1 -18.80 4.58 -35.54
N PRO A 2 -18.05 4.34 -36.64
CA PRO A 2 -16.84 3.51 -36.61
C PRO A 2 -15.55 4.30 -36.28
N HIS A 3 -15.54 5.62 -36.52
CA HIS A 3 -14.34 6.45 -36.39
C HIS A 3 -13.85 6.59 -34.94
N THR A 4 -14.75 6.64 -33.97
CA THR A 4 -14.40 6.74 -32.55
C THR A 4 -13.61 5.54 -32.06
N ARG A 5 -13.91 4.34 -32.57
CA ARG A 5 -13.23 3.09 -32.20
C ARG A 5 -11.82 3.01 -32.79
N ILE A 6 -11.62 3.57 -33.99
CA ILE A 6 -10.32 3.68 -34.64
C ILE A 6 -9.43 4.68 -33.89
N LEU A 7 -10.01 5.81 -33.44
CA LEU A 7 -9.32 6.80 -32.62
C LEU A 7 -8.88 6.25 -31.26
N THR A 8 -9.72 5.45 -30.58
CA THR A 8 -9.33 4.82 -29.31
C THR A 8 -8.26 3.75 -29.49
N ALA A 9 -8.32 2.96 -30.58
CA ALA A 9 -7.30 1.95 -30.88
C ALA A 9 -5.95 2.57 -31.27
N LEU A 10 -5.96 3.69 -31.99
CA LEU A 10 -4.74 4.42 -32.37
C LEU A 10 -4.08 5.09 -31.16
N LEU A 11 -4.87 5.60 -30.20
CA LEU A 11 -4.36 6.18 -28.96
C LEU A 11 -3.66 5.14 -28.06
N MET A 12 -4.17 3.91 -28.02
CA MET A 12 -3.55 2.78 -27.29
C MET A 12 -2.27 2.26 -27.96
N ALA A 13 -2.18 2.31 -29.29
CA ALA A 13 -0.99 1.88 -30.04
C ALA A 13 0.15 2.91 -30.04
N ALA A 14 -0.14 4.17 -29.70
CA ALA A 14 0.80 5.28 -29.73
C ALA A 14 1.45 5.59 -28.36
N LEU A 15 1.28 4.75 -27.34
CA LEU A 15 2.20 4.74 -26.21
C LEU A 15 3.30 3.69 -26.48
N PRO A 16 4.40 4.04 -27.15
CA PRO A 16 5.64 3.35 -26.80
C PRO A 16 5.84 3.67 -25.32
N ALA A 17 5.66 2.66 -24.47
CA ALA A 17 6.17 2.71 -23.12
C ALA A 17 7.68 2.97 -23.26
N LEU A 18 8.08 4.22 -23.10
CA LEU A 18 9.46 4.60 -22.90
C LEU A 18 9.88 3.83 -21.66
N GLN A 19 10.48 2.67 -21.85
CA GLN A 19 11.14 1.92 -20.80
C GLN A 19 12.44 2.67 -20.47
N CYS A 20 12.28 3.90 -19.95
CA CYS A 20 13.30 4.53 -19.16
C CYS A 20 13.39 3.65 -17.91
N HIS A 21 14.38 2.76 -17.89
CA HIS A 21 14.69 1.98 -16.70
C HIS A 21 14.98 3.00 -15.59
N ALA A 22 14.00 3.18 -14.71
CA ALA A 22 14.15 4.01 -13.54
C ALA A 22 15.21 3.35 -12.64
N SER A 23 15.96 4.14 -11.88
CA SER A 23 16.90 3.58 -10.92
C SER A 23 16.12 2.73 -9.91
N GLU A 24 16.75 1.72 -9.31
CA GLU A 24 16.16 0.98 -8.17
C GLU A 24 15.57 1.92 -7.12
N LYS A 25 16.24 3.05 -6.88
CA LYS A 25 15.78 4.10 -5.96
C LYS A 25 14.46 4.75 -6.39
N ASP A 26 14.27 4.97 -7.69
CA ASP A 26 13.06 5.56 -8.24
C ASP A 26 11.88 4.58 -8.15
N GLU A 27 12.12 3.30 -8.41
CA GLU A 27 11.13 2.23 -8.23
C GLU A 27 10.73 2.09 -6.75
N LEU A 28 11.69 2.12 -5.83
CA LEU A 28 11.40 2.09 -4.40
C LEU A 28 10.66 3.35 -3.92
N ALA A 29 10.96 4.52 -4.48
CA ALA A 29 10.18 5.74 -4.23
C ALA A 29 8.75 5.66 -4.79
N LEU A 30 8.55 4.95 -5.91
CA LEU A 30 7.20 4.62 -6.41
C LEU A 30 6.46 3.70 -5.43
N VAL A 31 7.11 2.64 -4.93
CA VAL A 31 6.54 1.73 -3.93
C VAL A 31 6.12 2.49 -2.66
N MET A 32 6.94 3.42 -2.17
CA MET A 32 6.58 4.26 -1.01
C MET A 32 5.27 5.03 -1.24
N ARG A 33 5.09 5.63 -2.41
CA ARG A 33 3.86 6.34 -2.78
C ARG A 33 2.66 5.40 -2.92
N GLN A 34 2.87 4.19 -3.44
CA GLN A 34 1.81 3.18 -3.50
C GLN A 34 1.40 2.72 -2.10
N LEU A 35 2.33 2.56 -1.17
CA LEU A 35 2.02 2.25 0.23
C LEU A 35 1.20 3.37 0.89
N ASP A 36 1.47 4.64 0.57
CA ASP A 36 0.63 5.75 1.01
C ASP A 36 -0.80 5.65 0.45
N GLN A 37 -0.94 5.29 -0.82
CA GLN A 37 -2.25 5.08 -1.46
C GLN A 37 -3.01 3.90 -0.85
N VAL A 38 -2.31 2.80 -0.51
CA VAL A 38 -2.89 1.65 0.20
C VAL A 38 -3.38 2.08 1.57
N GLN A 39 -2.58 2.82 2.34
CA GLN A 39 -2.99 3.33 3.66
C GLN A 39 -4.23 4.21 3.55
N ALA A 40 -4.26 5.15 2.60
CA ALA A 40 -5.46 5.97 2.37
C ALA A 40 -6.69 5.14 1.95
N GLY A 41 -6.48 4.03 1.22
CA GLY A 41 -7.52 3.06 0.90
C GLY A 41 -8.07 2.35 2.12
N LEU A 42 -7.19 1.90 3.03
CA LEU A 42 -7.56 1.29 4.30
C LEU A 42 -8.34 2.27 5.19
N ASP A 43 -7.94 3.54 5.25
CA ASP A 43 -8.65 4.56 6.02
C ASP A 43 -10.08 4.78 5.50
N ARG A 44 -10.26 4.83 4.18
CA ARG A 44 -11.61 4.91 3.57
C ARG A 44 -12.43 3.65 3.87
N ALA A 45 -11.84 2.47 3.74
CA ALA A 45 -12.51 1.21 4.04
C ALA A 45 -12.91 1.11 5.53
N ARG A 46 -12.08 1.62 6.44
CA ARG A 46 -12.38 1.72 7.88
C ARG A 46 -13.61 2.58 8.15
N VAL A 47 -13.73 3.73 7.48
CA VAL A 47 -14.90 4.62 7.61
C VAL A 47 -16.17 3.90 7.19
N VAL A 48 -16.13 3.16 6.08
CA VAL A 48 -17.27 2.36 5.60
C VAL A 48 -17.58 1.20 6.56
N ALA A 49 -16.56 0.49 7.04
CA ALA A 49 -16.73 -0.63 7.96
C ALA A 49 -17.36 -0.20 9.29
N ASN A 50 -17.01 0.98 9.81
CA ASN A 50 -17.60 1.51 11.04
C ASN A 50 -19.11 1.80 10.94
N GLN A 51 -19.66 1.90 9.72
CA GLN A 51 -21.10 2.06 9.50
C GLN A 51 -21.84 0.71 9.57
N THR A 52 -21.13 -0.40 9.49
CA THR A 52 -21.67 -1.76 9.46
C THR A 52 -21.22 -2.51 10.72
N GLN A 53 -22.05 -2.54 11.76
CA GLN A 53 -21.65 -3.04 13.10
C GLN A 53 -21.83 -4.54 13.33
N ASP A 54 -22.38 -5.30 12.37
CA ASP A 54 -22.97 -6.62 12.66
C ASP A 54 -22.08 -7.83 12.31
N ALA A 55 -20.75 -7.66 12.27
CA ALA A 55 -19.81 -8.72 11.88
C ALA A 55 -19.01 -9.26 13.07
N ARG A 56 -19.11 -10.57 13.32
CA ARG A 56 -18.33 -11.28 14.36
C ARG A 56 -16.81 -11.18 14.15
N PHE A 57 -16.39 -11.12 12.89
CA PHE A 57 -15.00 -10.91 12.50
C PHE A 57 -14.90 -9.61 11.71
N TYR A 58 -13.87 -8.82 12.01
CA TYR A 58 -13.61 -7.57 11.33
C TYR A 58 -12.14 -7.47 10.93
N PHE A 59 -11.88 -6.57 9.99
CA PHE A 59 -10.53 -6.27 9.53
C PHE A 59 -9.83 -5.36 10.55
N ASP A 60 -8.67 -5.77 11.05
CA ASP A 60 -7.83 -4.97 11.95
C ASP A 60 -7.02 -3.94 11.15
N TYR A 61 -7.67 -2.79 10.90
CA TYR A 61 -7.05 -1.66 10.23
C TYR A 61 -5.83 -1.11 10.98
N GLN A 62 -5.76 -1.25 12.30
CA GLN A 62 -4.64 -0.77 13.08
C GLN A 62 -3.40 -1.66 12.88
N GLN A 63 -3.57 -2.98 12.84
CA GLN A 63 -2.47 -3.89 12.51
C GLN A 63 -2.01 -3.71 11.06
N ALA A 64 -2.93 -3.58 10.10
CA ALA A 64 -2.56 -3.35 8.70
C ALA A 64 -1.79 -2.04 8.50
N THR A 65 -2.19 -0.96 9.19
CA THR A 65 -1.47 0.33 9.15
C THR A 65 -0.07 0.22 9.78
N ARG A 66 0.07 -0.53 10.88
CA ARG A 66 1.37 -0.83 11.48
C ARG A 66 2.28 -1.58 10.51
N ASP A 67 1.76 -2.59 9.84
CA ASP A 67 2.52 -3.38 8.86
C ASP A 67 2.97 -2.51 7.66
N ILE A 68 2.12 -1.61 7.15
CA ILE A 68 2.50 -0.63 6.11
C ILE A 68 3.62 0.29 6.61
N SER A 69 3.50 0.81 7.84
CA SER A 69 4.54 1.65 8.44
C SER A 69 5.87 0.91 8.57
N THR A 70 5.83 -0.37 8.95
CA THR A 70 7.01 -1.24 9.01
C THR A 70 7.66 -1.41 7.64
N MET A 71 6.87 -1.67 6.58
CA MET A 71 7.39 -1.75 5.21
C MET A 71 8.05 -0.45 4.76
N LYS A 72 7.38 0.69 5.00
CA LYS A 72 7.90 2.03 4.68
C LYS A 72 9.22 2.30 5.40
N GLN A 73 9.31 1.94 6.69
CA GLN A 73 10.53 2.10 7.47
C GLN A 73 11.67 1.23 6.92
N GLY A 74 11.39 -0.01 6.53
CA GLY A 74 12.38 -0.91 5.92
C GLY A 74 12.94 -0.34 4.62
N ILE A 75 12.06 0.12 3.72
CA ILE A 75 12.46 0.75 2.45
C ILE A 75 13.26 2.03 2.69
N SER A 76 12.81 2.90 3.60
CA SER A 76 13.52 4.13 3.97
C SER A 76 14.90 3.84 4.52
N THR A 77 15.05 2.81 5.36
CA THR A 77 16.32 2.41 5.95
C THR A 77 17.29 1.88 4.90
N TYR A 78 16.78 1.20 3.87
CA TYR A 78 17.60 0.75 2.74
C TYR A 78 18.05 1.92 1.84
N LEU A 79 17.14 2.85 1.54
CA LEU A 79 17.45 4.03 0.70
C LEU A 79 18.41 5.00 1.39
N GLU A 80 18.25 5.18 2.69
CA GLU A 80 19.03 6.06 3.56
C GLU A 80 19.63 5.27 4.72
N PRO A 81 20.66 4.43 4.45
CA PRO A 81 21.29 3.64 5.49
C PRO A 81 21.97 4.58 6.49
N SER A 82 21.47 4.57 7.73
CA SER A 82 22.10 5.32 8.82
C SER A 82 23.54 4.82 9.00
N ARG A 83 24.49 5.75 9.11
CA ARG A 83 25.87 5.42 9.49
C ARG A 83 26.05 5.22 11.00
N ALA A 84 25.01 5.48 11.80
CA ALA A 84 25.01 5.21 13.22
C ALA A 84 24.74 3.72 13.50
N GLN A 85 25.01 3.28 14.73
CA GLN A 85 24.81 1.90 15.17
C GLN A 85 23.37 1.43 14.88
N PRO A 86 23.14 0.14 14.51
CA PRO A 86 21.82 -0.33 14.11
C PRO A 86 20.77 0.04 15.16
N ALA A 87 19.75 0.79 14.75
CA ALA A 87 18.60 1.00 15.60
C ALA A 87 17.97 -0.37 15.91
N SER A 88 17.36 -0.48 17.09
CA SER A 88 16.65 -1.66 17.62
C SER A 88 15.91 -2.47 16.55
N PRO A 89 15.74 -3.79 16.72
CA PRO A 89 15.14 -4.65 15.71
C PRO A 89 13.81 -4.06 15.21
N SER A 90 13.77 -3.75 13.92
CA SER A 90 12.56 -3.30 13.25
C SER A 90 11.47 -4.36 13.44
N SER A 91 10.26 -3.91 13.82
CA SER A 91 9.10 -4.78 13.95
C SER A 91 8.86 -5.55 12.65
N SER A 92 8.26 -6.75 12.72
CA SER A 92 7.95 -7.55 11.54
C SER A 92 6.55 -7.23 11.00
N VAL A 93 6.36 -7.45 9.70
CA VAL A 93 5.03 -7.52 9.09
C VAL A 93 4.38 -8.82 9.55
N THR A 94 3.22 -8.71 10.19
CA THR A 94 2.54 -9.87 10.78
C THR A 94 1.58 -10.55 9.81
N GLY A 95 0.93 -9.78 8.92
CA GLY A 95 -0.09 -10.28 8.01
C GLY A 95 -1.39 -10.73 8.69
N GLN A 96 -1.52 -10.56 10.01
CA GLN A 96 -2.67 -11.01 10.78
C GLN A 96 -3.66 -9.86 10.95
N TYR A 97 -4.60 -9.74 10.01
CA TYR A 97 -5.57 -8.64 9.98
C TYR A 97 -6.99 -9.04 10.36
N ARG A 98 -7.20 -10.23 10.91
CA ARG A 98 -8.50 -10.64 11.42
C ARG A 98 -8.55 -10.37 12.91
N ALA A 99 -9.49 -9.52 13.33
CA ALA A 99 -9.84 -9.34 14.72
C ALA A 99 -11.26 -9.87 14.99
N GLN A 100 -11.52 -10.24 16.24
CA GLN A 100 -12.81 -10.75 16.70
C GLN A 100 -13.23 -9.95 17.93
N GLU A 101 -14.52 -9.70 18.05
CA GLU A 101 -15.14 -9.18 19.28
C GLU A 101 -14.82 -10.12 20.46
N PRO A 102 -14.28 -9.63 21.60
CA PRO A 102 -14.07 -10.46 22.77
C PRO A 102 -15.39 -11.08 23.24
N ALA A 103 -15.36 -12.38 23.55
CA ALA A 103 -16.56 -13.16 23.90
C ALA A 103 -17.18 -12.82 25.28
N TRP A 104 -16.68 -11.80 25.99
CA TRP A 104 -17.14 -11.40 27.32
C TRP A 104 -18.07 -10.17 27.31
N ARG A 105 -18.56 -9.75 26.15
CA ARG A 105 -19.65 -8.77 26.08
C ARG A 105 -20.99 -9.35 26.50
#